data_AF-A0A3R9QCU4-F1
#
_entry.id   AF-A0A3R9QCU4-F1
#
_cell.length_a   1.000
_cell.length_b   1.000
_cell.length_c   1.000
_cell.angle_alpha   90.00
_cell.angle_beta   90.00
_cell.angle_gamma   90.00
#
_symmetry.space_group_name_H-M   'P 1'
#
loop_
_entity.id
_entity.type
_entity.pdbx_description
1 polymer ?
#
loop_
_entity_poly.entity_id
_entity_poly.type
_entity_poly.pdbx_seq_one_letter_code
_entity_poly.pdbx_strand_id
1 'polypeptide(L)'
;MDVLTEELEKYTRSLEGIILPRSLMDCFEYHRRREMRNAASSFNDNELSWFLHMMNELRGVEDRKEDFDLLFYPVMYMIDHPAWTAPPGLEIELPPLNTAVYDQASTGSMFRQIAEDEIARLKTLADTYPDDAVIGLARIAVAAHLDDTPIVDRRMSIRYLAMNTSAKLEDLWAGDDTLWLETGTRKVTLPDVVAELKAELLQQRAAIAEEKVTEKDLVCYTEGEIKYFAFNPDKFLLSGKTRHMPLCGLCQEQIARWIETVRKAEEKMLSERDGQVRLH
;
A
#
# COMPACT_ATOMS: atom_id res chain seq x y z
N MET A 1 -15.82 31.61 -4.47
CA MET A 1 -15.98 30.22 -3.98
C MET A 1 -14.62 29.51 -3.94
N ASP A 2 -13.52 30.27 -3.87
CA ASP A 2 -12.18 29.74 -4.19
C ASP A 2 -11.19 29.69 -3.00
N VAL A 3 -11.41 30.50 -1.96
CA VAL A 3 -10.49 30.54 -0.80
C VAL A 3 -10.65 29.31 0.11
N LEU A 4 -11.90 28.87 0.31
CA LEU A 4 -12.20 27.66 1.11
C LEU A 4 -11.66 26.39 0.46
N THR A 5 -11.63 26.33 -0.87
CA THR A 5 -11.13 25.17 -1.63
C THR A 5 -9.60 25.11 -1.58
N GLU A 6 -8.90 26.24 -1.79
CA GLU A 6 -7.44 26.29 -1.67
C GLU A 6 -6.95 26.03 -0.23
N GLU A 7 -7.65 26.54 0.79
CA GLU A 7 -7.32 26.24 2.19
C GLU A 7 -7.61 24.79 2.55
N LEU A 8 -8.72 24.20 2.09
CA LEU A 8 -8.99 22.76 2.26
C LEU A 8 -7.98 21.90 1.50
N GLU A 9 -7.56 22.28 0.30
CA GLU A 9 -6.53 21.55 -0.44
C GLU A 9 -5.16 21.66 0.21
N LYS A 10 -4.82 22.82 0.78
CA LYS A 10 -3.57 23.01 1.53
C LYS A 10 -3.59 22.21 2.84
N TYR A 11 -4.75 22.18 3.51
CA TYR A 11 -4.97 21.37 4.71
C TYR A 11 -4.93 19.86 4.37
N THR A 12 -5.61 19.43 3.31
CA THR A 12 -5.60 18.03 2.84
C THR A 12 -4.20 17.59 2.42
N ARG A 13 -3.48 18.40 1.62
CA ARG A 13 -2.07 18.15 1.27
C ARG A 13 -1.14 18.13 2.48
N SER A 14 -1.39 18.96 3.49
CA SER A 14 -0.65 18.90 4.75
C SER A 14 -0.92 17.59 5.50
N LEU A 15 -2.13 17.05 5.41
CA LEU A 15 -2.54 15.81 6.10
C LEU A 15 -2.12 14.52 5.37
N GLU A 16 -2.00 14.51 4.04
CA GLU A 16 -1.61 13.32 3.25
C GLU A 16 -0.25 12.73 3.65
N GLY A 17 0.66 13.53 4.21
CA GLY A 17 1.96 13.08 4.76
C GLY A 17 1.97 12.82 6.27
N ILE A 18 0.83 12.96 6.94
CA ILE A 18 0.70 13.02 8.40
C ILE A 18 -0.27 11.95 8.94
N ILE A 19 -1.09 11.34 8.09
CA ILE A 19 -2.04 10.29 8.49
C ILE A 19 -1.28 9.01 8.88
N LEU A 20 -1.51 8.56 10.11
CA LEU A 20 -1.02 7.27 10.60
C LEU A 20 -1.72 6.13 9.83
N PRO A 21 -0.99 5.05 9.47
CA PRO A 21 -1.54 3.87 8.84
C PRO A 21 -2.79 3.38 9.55
N ARG A 22 -3.86 3.11 8.81
CA ARG A 22 -5.10 2.59 9.39
C ARG A 22 -5.22 1.08 9.28
N SER A 23 -4.40 0.46 8.45
CA SER A 23 -4.44 -0.98 8.20
C SER A 23 -3.05 -1.59 8.18
N LEU A 24 -2.99 -2.92 8.26
CA LEU A 24 -1.76 -3.67 8.01
C LEU A 24 -1.23 -3.43 6.59
N MET A 25 -2.13 -3.32 5.60
CA MET A 25 -1.75 -3.01 4.22
C MET A 25 -1.14 -1.61 4.08
N ASP A 26 -1.66 -0.61 4.79
CA ASP A 26 -1.08 0.74 4.81
C ASP A 26 0.36 0.72 5.38
N CYS A 27 0.59 -0.10 6.42
CA CYS A 27 1.94 -0.28 7.00
C CYS A 27 2.89 -0.92 5.98
N PHE A 28 2.43 -1.97 5.29
CA PHE A 28 3.18 -2.62 4.23
C PHE A 28 3.51 -1.63 3.10
N GLU A 29 2.53 -0.90 2.56
CA GLU A 29 2.75 0.06 1.48
C GLU A 29 3.72 1.18 1.90
N TYR A 30 3.58 1.72 3.11
CA TYR A 30 4.50 2.73 3.62
C TYR A 30 5.95 2.20 3.67
N HIS A 31 6.13 1.00 4.25
CA HIS A 31 7.45 0.39 4.37
C HIS A 31 8.03 0.06 2.99
N ARG A 32 7.25 -0.56 2.12
CA ARG A 32 7.60 -0.89 0.73
C ARG A 32 8.13 0.31 -0.04
N ARG A 33 7.38 1.42 -0.04
CA ARG A 33 7.77 2.66 -0.72
C ARG A 33 9.01 3.29 -0.11
N ARG A 34 9.19 3.17 1.21
CA ARG A 34 10.42 3.64 1.88
C ARG A 34 11.63 2.83 1.43
N GLU A 35 11.56 1.50 1.48
CA GLU A 35 12.69 0.64 1.07
C GLU A 35 13.02 0.80 -0.41
N MET A 36 12.00 0.92 -1.26
CA MET A 36 12.20 1.21 -2.69
C MET A 36 12.90 2.55 -2.91
N ARG A 37 12.47 3.62 -2.22
CA ARG A 37 13.15 4.93 -2.30
C ARG A 37 14.59 4.88 -1.78
N ASN A 38 14.83 4.14 -0.69
CA ASN A 38 16.18 3.93 -0.16
C ASN A 38 17.06 3.21 -1.18
N ALA A 39 16.57 2.15 -1.81
CA ALA A 39 17.28 1.42 -2.86
C ALA A 39 17.52 2.27 -4.11
N ALA A 40 16.58 3.16 -4.46
CA ALA A 40 16.71 4.07 -5.59
C ALA A 40 17.61 5.29 -5.32
N SER A 41 17.93 5.58 -4.05
CA SER A 41 18.60 6.83 -3.64
C SER A 41 20.02 7.03 -4.21
N SER A 42 20.68 5.95 -4.64
CA SER A 42 22.00 6.02 -5.25
C SER A 42 21.99 6.33 -6.74
N PHE A 43 20.81 6.39 -7.37
CA PHE A 43 20.66 6.62 -8.80
C PHE A 43 20.19 8.04 -9.06
N ASN A 44 20.63 8.60 -10.18
CA ASN A 44 20.12 9.89 -10.66
C ASN A 44 18.85 9.72 -11.51
N ASP A 45 18.13 10.82 -11.74
CA ASP A 45 16.85 10.81 -12.46
C ASP A 45 16.94 10.22 -13.88
N ASN A 46 18.07 10.39 -14.57
CA ASN A 46 18.26 9.82 -15.90
C ASN A 46 18.39 8.30 -15.85
N GLU A 47 19.14 7.77 -14.88
CA GLU A 47 19.28 6.32 -14.67
C GLU A 47 17.93 5.69 -14.30
N LEU A 48 17.19 6.33 -13.41
CA LEU A 48 15.85 5.91 -13.01
C LEU A 48 14.85 5.96 -14.18
N SER A 49 14.90 7.01 -15.00
CA SER A 49 14.07 7.12 -16.20
C SER A 49 14.40 6.03 -17.23
N TRP A 50 15.68 5.71 -17.41
CA TRP A 50 16.12 4.63 -18.30
C TRP A 50 15.67 3.25 -17.82
N PHE A 51 15.74 3.00 -16.52
CA PHE A 51 15.23 1.78 -15.91
C PHE A 51 13.74 1.61 -16.14
N LEU A 52 12.96 2.66 -15.85
CA LEU A 52 11.52 2.63 -16.09
C LEU A 52 11.21 2.38 -17.57
N HIS A 53 11.95 3.02 -18.48
CA HIS A 53 11.80 2.81 -19.92
C HIS A 53 12.06 1.35 -20.31
N MET A 54 13.18 0.76 -19.88
CA MET A 54 13.51 -0.64 -20.15
C MET A 54 12.42 -1.61 -19.68
N MET A 55 11.88 -1.38 -18.48
CA MET A 55 10.83 -2.25 -17.93
C MET A 55 9.50 -2.05 -18.66
N ASN A 56 9.17 -0.83 -19.07
CA ASN A 56 7.99 -0.56 -19.90
C ASN A 56 8.09 -1.16 -21.30
N GLU A 57 9.30 -1.25 -21.87
CA GLU A 57 9.51 -1.98 -23.14
C GLU A 57 9.31 -3.49 -22.97
N LEU A 58 9.58 -4.05 -21.77
CA LEU A 58 9.24 -5.43 -21.46
C LEU A 58 7.72 -5.62 -21.30
N ARG A 59 7.05 -4.78 -20.50
CA ARG A 59 5.60 -4.87 -20.26
C ARG A 59 4.76 -4.68 -21.53
N GLY A 60 5.26 -3.87 -22.47
CA GLY A 60 4.58 -3.57 -23.72
C GLY A 60 3.74 -2.30 -23.64
N VAL A 61 3.25 -1.85 -24.79
CA VAL A 61 2.65 -0.52 -24.97
C VAL A 61 1.35 -0.36 -24.15
N GLU A 62 0.59 -1.44 -23.98
CA GLU A 62 -0.74 -1.42 -23.35
C GLU A 62 -0.68 -1.36 -21.82
N ASP A 63 0.48 -1.64 -21.23
CA ASP A 63 0.62 -1.75 -19.77
C ASP A 63 1.88 -1.03 -19.23
N ARG A 64 2.19 0.11 -19.84
CA ARG A 64 3.25 1.00 -19.37
C ARG A 64 2.88 1.61 -18.02
N LYS A 65 3.85 1.69 -17.12
CA LYS A 65 3.72 2.32 -15.80
C LYS A 65 4.44 3.66 -15.76
N GLU A 66 3.88 4.59 -14.99
CA GLU A 66 4.38 5.98 -14.90
C GLU A 66 5.61 6.11 -13.99
N ASP A 67 5.77 5.19 -13.04
CA ASP A 67 6.86 5.18 -12.08
C ASP A 67 7.15 3.77 -11.54
N PHE A 68 8.15 3.66 -10.65
CA PHE A 68 8.49 2.41 -9.98
C PHE A 68 7.44 1.96 -8.96
N ASP A 69 6.71 2.90 -8.35
CA ASP A 69 5.67 2.58 -7.38
C ASP A 69 4.58 1.74 -8.03
N LEU A 70 4.18 2.11 -9.26
CA LEU A 70 3.24 1.41 -10.13
C LEU A 70 3.85 0.18 -10.81
N LEU A 71 5.14 0.23 -11.18
CA LEU A 71 5.83 -0.90 -11.80
C LEU A 71 5.92 -2.11 -10.89
N PHE A 72 6.25 -1.87 -9.62
CA PHE A 72 6.35 -2.91 -8.61
C PHE A 72 5.12 -2.93 -7.70
N TYR A 73 4.02 -2.32 -8.16
CA TYR A 73 2.79 -2.31 -7.39
C TYR A 73 2.29 -3.75 -7.28
N PRO A 74 2.04 -4.24 -6.06
CA PRO A 74 1.59 -5.60 -5.86
C PRO A 74 0.10 -5.75 -6.22
N VAL A 75 -0.33 -5.34 -7.43
CA VAL A 75 -1.73 -5.43 -7.88
C VAL A 75 -2.27 -6.84 -7.65
N MET A 76 -1.46 -7.85 -7.99
CA MET A 76 -1.73 -9.26 -7.81
C MET A 76 -2.10 -9.66 -6.37
N TYR A 77 -1.84 -8.83 -5.36
CA TYR A 77 -1.99 -9.23 -3.96
C TYR A 77 -2.92 -8.31 -3.18
N MET A 78 -3.50 -7.28 -3.81
CA MET A 78 -4.18 -6.22 -3.09
C MET A 78 -5.68 -6.10 -3.32
N ILE A 79 -6.26 -6.68 -4.37
CA ILE A 79 -7.71 -6.64 -4.54
C ILE A 79 -8.33 -7.57 -3.48
N ASP A 80 -9.15 -7.01 -2.58
CA ASP A 80 -9.85 -7.69 -1.49
C ASP A 80 -8.97 -8.41 -0.44
N HIS A 81 -7.68 -8.04 -0.33
CA HIS A 81 -6.79 -8.64 0.67
C HIS A 81 -7.25 -8.33 2.11
N PRO A 82 -7.30 -9.33 3.03
CA PRO A 82 -7.79 -9.12 4.40
C PRO A 82 -6.99 -8.07 5.18
N ALA A 83 -5.72 -7.86 4.81
CA ALA A 83 -4.85 -6.85 5.42
C ALA A 83 -5.35 -5.40 5.27
N TRP A 84 -6.25 -5.11 4.33
CA TRP A 84 -6.90 -3.79 4.23
C TRP A 84 -7.80 -3.48 5.43
N THR A 85 -8.33 -4.53 6.07
CA THR A 85 -9.25 -4.39 7.22
C THR A 85 -8.61 -4.83 8.53
N ALA A 86 -7.46 -5.51 8.47
CA ALA A 86 -6.66 -5.84 9.63
C ALA A 86 -6.03 -4.58 10.25
N PRO A 87 -5.94 -4.49 11.58
CA PRO A 87 -5.24 -3.39 12.24
C PRO A 87 -3.75 -3.36 11.84
N PRO A 88 -3.08 -2.20 11.97
CA PRO A 88 -1.63 -2.09 11.85
C PRO A 88 -0.88 -3.18 12.62
N GLY A 89 0.19 -3.70 12.03
CA GLY A 89 0.94 -4.82 12.59
C GLY A 89 2.35 -4.94 12.02
N LEU A 90 3.06 -5.96 12.49
CA LEU A 90 4.49 -6.18 12.23
C LEU A 90 4.76 -7.35 11.28
N GLU A 91 3.72 -8.06 10.85
CA GLU A 91 3.84 -9.18 9.92
C GLU A 91 2.63 -9.17 8.99
N ILE A 92 2.86 -9.34 7.69
CA ILE A 92 1.83 -9.52 6.68
C ILE A 92 2.10 -10.80 5.90
N GLU A 93 1.05 -11.57 5.65
CA GLU A 93 1.10 -12.70 4.72
C GLU A 93 0.70 -12.20 3.34
N LEU A 94 1.52 -12.53 2.34
CA LEU A 94 1.30 -12.18 0.95
C LEU A 94 1.38 -13.44 0.08
N PRO A 95 0.77 -13.46 -1.11
CA PRO A 95 1.00 -14.53 -2.06
C PRO A 95 2.47 -14.58 -2.50
N PRO A 96 2.91 -15.72 -3.05
CA PRO A 96 4.29 -15.92 -3.45
C PRO A 96 4.62 -15.07 -4.67
N LEU A 97 5.89 -14.66 -4.77
CA LEU A 97 6.40 -14.00 -5.97
C LEU A 97 6.49 -14.97 -7.14
N ASN A 98 6.48 -14.44 -8.37
CA ASN A 98 6.59 -15.25 -9.59
C ASN A 98 7.90 -16.06 -9.64
N THR A 99 8.97 -15.57 -9.03
CA THR A 99 10.22 -16.32 -8.82
C THR A 99 10.02 -17.61 -8.01
N ALA A 100 9.27 -17.56 -6.91
CA ALA A 100 9.00 -18.72 -6.07
C ALA A 100 8.05 -19.70 -6.77
N VAL A 101 7.05 -19.18 -7.47
CA VAL A 101 6.12 -19.96 -8.29
C VAL A 101 6.85 -20.71 -9.40
N TYR A 102 7.78 -20.03 -10.07
CA TYR A 102 8.59 -20.63 -11.12
C TYR A 102 9.35 -21.87 -10.64
N ASP A 103 9.89 -21.83 -9.43
CA ASP A 103 10.69 -22.95 -8.90
C ASP A 103 9.85 -24.21 -8.66
N GLN A 104 8.54 -24.06 -8.40
CA GLN A 104 7.60 -25.17 -8.20
C GLN A 104 6.84 -25.58 -9.46
N ALA A 105 6.66 -24.67 -10.41
CA ALA A 105 5.94 -24.91 -11.65
C ALA A 105 6.55 -26.09 -12.43
N SER A 106 5.71 -26.88 -13.12
CA SER A 106 6.18 -27.98 -13.96
C SER A 106 6.88 -27.48 -15.24
N THR A 107 7.87 -28.22 -15.74
CA THR A 107 8.68 -27.85 -16.93
C THR A 107 7.86 -27.55 -18.19
N GLY A 108 6.70 -28.19 -18.34
CA GLY A 108 5.78 -27.99 -19.48
C GLY A 108 4.61 -27.05 -19.21
N SER A 109 4.58 -26.37 -18.05
CA SER A 109 3.49 -25.45 -17.73
C SER A 109 3.54 -24.19 -18.59
N MET A 110 2.36 -23.63 -18.87
CA MET A 110 2.23 -22.34 -19.54
C MET A 110 2.95 -21.23 -18.76
N PHE A 111 2.91 -21.28 -17.43
CA PHE A 111 3.65 -20.35 -16.56
C PHE A 111 5.15 -20.35 -16.89
N ARG A 112 5.81 -21.52 -16.92
CA ARG A 112 7.24 -21.59 -17.22
C ARG A 112 7.57 -21.13 -18.63
N GLN A 113 6.73 -21.47 -19.61
CA GLN A 113 6.92 -21.01 -20.97
C GLN A 113 6.94 -19.48 -21.05
N ILE A 114 5.94 -18.83 -20.45
CA ILE A 114 5.88 -17.36 -20.39
C ILE A 114 7.09 -16.79 -19.66
N ALA A 115 7.46 -17.36 -18.51
CA ALA A 115 8.60 -16.89 -17.73
C ALA A 115 9.92 -16.96 -18.52
N GLU A 116 10.19 -18.07 -19.21
CA GLU A 116 11.40 -18.20 -20.05
C GLU A 116 11.41 -17.22 -21.22
N ASP A 117 10.25 -17.00 -21.86
CA ASP A 117 10.12 -16.03 -22.95
C ASP A 117 10.40 -14.60 -22.46
N GLU A 118 9.88 -14.21 -21.29
CA GLU A 118 10.16 -12.90 -20.69
C GLU A 118 11.62 -12.76 -20.25
N ILE A 119 12.25 -13.83 -19.72
CA ILE A 119 13.68 -13.83 -19.39
C ILE A 119 14.53 -13.62 -20.65
N ALA A 120 14.23 -14.33 -21.73
CA ALA A 120 14.96 -14.19 -23.00
C ALA A 120 14.80 -12.80 -23.61
N ARG A 121 13.58 -12.23 -23.51
CA ARG A 121 13.29 -10.88 -23.98
C ARG A 121 14.00 -9.82 -23.15
N LEU A 122 13.91 -9.88 -21.83
CA LEU A 122 14.61 -8.93 -20.97
C LEU A 122 16.13 -9.06 -21.10
N LYS A 123 16.66 -10.27 -21.29
CA LYS A 123 18.09 -10.45 -21.60
C LYS A 123 18.52 -9.64 -22.81
N THR A 124 17.74 -9.72 -23.91
CA THR A 124 18.03 -8.97 -25.14
C THR A 124 17.91 -7.46 -24.93
N LEU A 125 16.89 -7.00 -24.20
CA LEU A 125 16.73 -5.58 -23.88
C LEU A 125 17.86 -5.05 -22.98
N ALA A 126 18.26 -5.85 -21.99
CA ALA A 126 19.28 -5.49 -21.02
C ALA A 126 20.68 -5.42 -21.65
N ASP A 127 20.95 -6.09 -22.78
CA ASP A 127 22.28 -6.15 -23.40
C ASP A 127 22.84 -4.77 -23.80
N THR A 128 22.00 -3.75 -23.91
CA THR A 128 22.41 -2.37 -24.14
C THR A 128 22.75 -1.61 -22.86
N TYR A 129 22.62 -2.24 -21.69
CA TYR A 129 22.80 -1.65 -20.37
C TYR A 129 23.94 -2.31 -19.57
N PRO A 130 24.71 -1.51 -18.79
CA PRO A 130 25.80 -2.02 -17.97
C PRO A 130 25.27 -2.88 -16.82
N ASP A 131 26.08 -3.86 -16.41
CA ASP A 131 25.72 -4.86 -15.39
C ASP A 131 25.29 -4.23 -14.06
N ASP A 132 26.05 -3.25 -13.57
CA ASP A 132 25.76 -2.55 -12.31
C ASP A 132 24.38 -1.89 -12.33
N ALA A 133 23.92 -1.44 -13.49
CA ALA A 133 22.63 -0.79 -13.64
C ALA A 133 21.49 -1.82 -13.63
N VAL A 134 21.65 -2.95 -14.32
CA VAL A 134 20.69 -4.06 -14.28
C VAL A 134 20.59 -4.66 -12.86
N ILE A 135 21.72 -4.81 -12.18
CA ILE A 135 21.80 -5.24 -10.78
C ILE A 135 21.12 -4.22 -9.87
N GLY A 136 21.38 -2.93 -10.09
CA GLY A 136 20.75 -1.82 -9.39
C GLY A 136 19.22 -1.86 -9.45
N LEU A 137 18.68 -2.02 -10.66
CA LEU A 137 17.25 -2.13 -10.87
C LEU A 137 16.64 -3.35 -10.19
N ALA A 138 17.31 -4.50 -10.25
CA ALA A 138 16.85 -5.71 -9.55
C ALA A 138 16.84 -5.51 -8.03
N ARG A 139 17.78 -4.74 -7.46
CA ARG A 139 17.77 -4.39 -6.03
C ARG A 139 16.60 -3.47 -5.67
N ILE A 140 16.24 -2.52 -6.53
CA ILE A 140 15.03 -1.70 -6.36
C ILE A 140 13.79 -2.60 -6.34
N ALA A 141 13.70 -3.57 -7.27
CA ALA A 141 12.60 -4.52 -7.32
C ALA A 141 12.51 -5.43 -6.07
N VAL A 142 13.65 -5.92 -5.57
CA VAL A 142 13.72 -6.70 -4.33
C VAL A 142 13.22 -5.87 -3.14
N ALA A 143 13.69 -4.62 -3.01
CA ALA A 143 13.23 -3.71 -1.98
C ALA A 143 11.71 -3.41 -2.12
N ALA A 144 11.24 -3.21 -3.35
CA ALA A 144 9.83 -2.96 -3.64
C ALA A 144 8.93 -4.18 -3.40
N HIS A 145 9.46 -5.40 -3.43
CA HIS A 145 8.70 -6.59 -3.05
C HIS A 145 8.89 -6.99 -1.58
N LEU A 146 9.76 -6.28 -0.84
CA LEU A 146 10.23 -6.65 0.49
C LEU A 146 10.67 -8.13 0.51
N ASP A 147 11.49 -8.48 -0.48
CA ASP A 147 12.04 -9.82 -0.66
C ASP A 147 13.47 -9.89 -0.13
N ASP A 148 13.95 -11.09 0.19
CA ASP A 148 15.30 -11.34 0.70
C ASP A 148 16.24 -11.96 -0.34
N THR A 149 15.78 -12.12 -1.59
CA THR A 149 16.58 -12.69 -2.68
C THR A 149 17.91 -11.92 -2.87
N PRO A 150 19.07 -12.58 -2.71
CA PRO A 150 20.35 -11.94 -2.89
C PRO A 150 20.65 -11.75 -4.39
N ILE A 151 20.56 -10.50 -4.86
CA ILE A 151 20.95 -10.14 -6.23
C ILE A 151 22.46 -9.94 -6.30
N VAL A 152 23.16 -10.98 -6.77
CA VAL A 152 24.63 -11.02 -6.83
C VAL A 152 25.19 -10.87 -8.24
N ASP A 153 24.41 -11.14 -9.28
CA ASP A 153 24.86 -11.07 -10.66
C ASP A 153 23.76 -10.65 -11.65
N ARG A 154 24.17 -10.37 -12.89
CA ARG A 154 23.31 -9.96 -13.99
C ARG A 154 22.25 -11.01 -14.34
N ARG A 155 22.61 -12.30 -14.33
CA ARG A 155 21.70 -13.39 -14.72
C ARG A 155 20.53 -13.49 -13.74
N MET A 156 20.83 -13.43 -12.44
CA MET A 156 19.83 -13.40 -11.37
C MET A 156 18.98 -12.13 -11.46
N SER A 157 19.60 -10.98 -11.75
CA SER A 157 18.90 -9.71 -11.93
C SER A 157 17.86 -9.77 -13.05
N ILE A 158 18.26 -10.24 -14.23
CA ILE A 158 17.36 -10.44 -15.39
C ILE A 158 16.25 -11.41 -15.03
N ARG A 159 16.59 -12.55 -14.42
CA ARG A 159 15.62 -13.57 -14.04
C ARG A 159 14.57 -13.00 -13.08
N TYR A 160 15.01 -12.29 -12.03
CA TYR A 160 14.14 -11.70 -11.03
C TYR A 160 13.22 -10.63 -11.62
N LEU A 161 13.79 -9.68 -12.38
CA LEU A 161 13.04 -8.59 -13.01
C LEU A 161 12.02 -9.14 -14.01
N ALA A 162 12.45 -10.01 -14.93
CA ALA A 162 11.58 -10.51 -15.98
C ALA A 162 10.32 -11.20 -15.43
N MET A 163 10.46 -11.96 -14.35
CA MET A 163 9.31 -12.66 -13.77
C MET A 163 8.44 -11.74 -12.90
N ASN A 164 9.03 -10.93 -12.04
CA ASN A 164 8.26 -10.16 -11.05
C ASN A 164 7.68 -8.85 -11.58
N THR A 165 7.97 -8.48 -12.83
CA THR A 165 7.34 -7.33 -13.50
C THR A 165 6.64 -7.71 -14.80
N SER A 166 6.40 -9.00 -15.05
CA SER A 166 5.75 -9.45 -16.29
C SER A 166 4.25 -9.23 -16.22
N ALA A 167 3.74 -8.35 -17.08
CA ALA A 167 2.32 -8.15 -17.28
C ALA A 167 1.61 -9.47 -17.68
N LYS A 168 2.25 -10.34 -18.47
CA LYS A 168 1.66 -11.62 -18.87
C LYS A 168 1.53 -12.61 -17.72
N LEU A 169 2.49 -12.60 -16.78
CA LEU A 169 2.39 -13.44 -15.59
C LEU A 169 1.36 -12.89 -14.60
N GLU A 170 1.22 -11.55 -14.52
CA GLU A 170 0.12 -10.89 -13.80
C GLU A 170 -1.26 -11.26 -14.39
N ASP A 171 -1.40 -11.22 -15.71
CA ASP A 171 -2.64 -11.62 -16.42
C ASP A 171 -2.96 -13.11 -16.20
N LEU A 172 -1.92 -13.97 -16.23
CA LEU A 172 -2.09 -15.39 -15.95
C LEU A 172 -2.60 -15.61 -14.54
N TRP A 173 -2.00 -14.95 -13.54
CA TRP A 173 -2.47 -15.01 -12.15
C TRP A 173 -3.93 -14.54 -12.02
N ALA A 174 -4.28 -13.43 -12.67
CA ALA A 174 -5.63 -12.88 -12.61
C ALA A 174 -6.68 -13.81 -13.25
N GLY A 175 -6.27 -14.64 -14.22
CA GLY A 175 -7.12 -15.65 -14.86
C GLY A 175 -7.20 -16.98 -14.10
N ASP A 176 -6.10 -17.40 -13.46
CA ASP A 176 -5.98 -18.65 -12.71
C ASP A 176 -4.85 -18.54 -11.65
N ASP A 177 -5.23 -18.44 -10.37
CA ASP A 177 -4.31 -18.30 -9.25
C ASP A 177 -3.90 -19.65 -8.61
N THR A 178 -4.36 -20.78 -9.14
CA THR A 178 -4.16 -22.12 -8.55
C THR A 178 -2.69 -22.40 -8.24
N LEU A 179 -1.79 -22.06 -9.17
CA LEU A 179 -0.36 -22.30 -9.01
C LEU A 179 0.26 -21.46 -7.88
N TRP A 180 -0.21 -20.23 -7.66
CA TRP A 180 0.22 -19.37 -6.57
C TRP A 180 -0.33 -19.87 -5.22
N LEU A 181 -1.58 -20.35 -5.21
CA LEU A 181 -2.17 -20.97 -4.02
C LEU A 181 -1.41 -22.24 -3.60
N GLU A 182 -1.04 -23.10 -4.56
CA GLU A 182 -0.23 -24.30 -4.31
C GLU A 182 1.18 -23.98 -3.83
N THR A 183 1.77 -22.89 -4.33
CA THR A 183 3.13 -22.44 -3.94
C THR A 183 3.18 -21.96 -2.48
N GLY A 184 2.05 -21.48 -1.95
CA GLY A 184 1.91 -21.04 -0.56
C GLY A 184 2.25 -19.57 -0.33
N THR A 185 1.84 -19.03 0.81
CA THR A 185 2.07 -17.62 1.15
C THR A 185 3.48 -17.37 1.65
N ARG A 186 3.99 -16.16 1.41
CA ARG A 186 5.21 -15.64 2.03
C ARG A 186 4.87 -14.70 3.17
N LYS A 187 5.68 -14.73 4.23
CA LYS A 187 5.58 -13.81 5.36
C LYS A 187 6.57 -12.68 5.19
N VAL A 188 6.10 -11.44 5.37
CA VAL A 188 6.94 -10.25 5.36
C VAL A 188 6.89 -9.60 6.72
N THR A 189 8.05 -9.48 7.37
CA THR A 189 8.20 -8.74 8.62
C THR A 189 8.30 -7.24 8.34
N LEU A 190 7.57 -6.45 9.09
CA LEU A 190 7.51 -4.99 8.99
C LEU A 190 8.07 -4.35 10.27
N PRO A 191 8.67 -3.15 10.17
CA PRO A 191 8.94 -2.34 11.35
C PRO A 191 7.63 -1.85 11.97
N ASP A 192 7.71 -1.29 13.20
CA ASP A 192 6.56 -0.60 13.80
C ASP A 192 6.36 0.77 13.15
N VAL A 193 5.78 0.75 11.95
CA VAL A 193 5.55 1.94 11.11
C VAL A 193 4.73 2.99 11.86
N VAL A 194 3.77 2.57 12.69
CA VAL A 194 2.94 3.50 13.46
C VAL A 194 3.78 4.20 14.52
N ALA A 195 4.63 3.48 15.25
CA ALA A 195 5.52 4.09 16.24
C ALA A 195 6.56 5.02 15.57
N GLU A 196 7.13 4.61 14.44
CA GLU A 196 8.07 5.43 13.67
C GLU A 196 7.42 6.75 13.23
N LEU A 197 6.24 6.70 12.61
CA LEU A 197 5.53 7.90 12.17
C LEU A 197 5.11 8.78 13.35
N LYS A 198 4.65 8.20 14.46
CA LYS A 198 4.39 8.97 15.69
C LYS A 198 5.64 9.70 16.17
N ALA A 199 6.81 9.05 16.16
CA ALA A 199 8.06 9.69 16.54
C ALA A 199 8.43 10.82 15.56
N GLU A 200 8.27 10.63 14.25
CA GLU A 200 8.50 11.67 13.24
C GLU A 200 7.59 12.89 13.43
N LEU A 201 6.31 12.67 13.75
CA LEU A 201 5.36 13.74 14.05
C LEU A 201 5.78 14.55 15.28
N LEU A 202 6.29 13.90 16.33
CA LEU A 202 6.80 14.56 17.54
C LEU A 202 8.11 15.32 17.30
N GLN A 203 8.96 14.84 16.38
CA GLN A 203 10.27 15.43 16.07
C GLN A 203 10.21 16.68 15.17
N GLN A 204 9.02 17.14 14.77
CA GLN A 204 8.76 18.37 14.00
C GLN A 204 9.20 18.32 12.52
N ARG A 205 8.53 17.46 11.73
CA ARG A 205 8.30 17.72 10.30
C ARG A 205 6.86 18.10 9.96
N ALA A 206 5.95 18.01 10.93
CA ALA A 206 4.52 18.21 10.76
C ALA A 206 3.98 19.27 11.72
N ALA A 207 3.26 20.26 11.19
CA ALA A 207 2.44 21.19 11.96
C ALA A 207 1.01 21.08 11.43
N ILE A 208 0.03 20.93 12.32
CA ILE A 208 -1.39 20.99 11.97
C ILE A 208 -1.89 22.35 12.42
N ALA A 209 -2.37 23.15 11.48
CA ALA A 209 -2.85 24.52 11.74
C ALA A 209 -1.80 25.36 12.50
N GLU A 210 -0.54 25.31 12.06
CA GLU A 210 0.59 26.10 12.61
C GLU A 210 1.00 25.75 14.05
N GLU A 211 0.36 24.75 14.66
CA GLU A 211 0.70 24.26 15.98
C GLU A 211 1.38 22.88 15.94
N LYS A 212 2.28 22.66 16.91
CA LYS A 212 3.03 21.40 17.03
C LYS A 212 2.12 20.28 17.52
N VAL A 213 2.28 19.11 16.92
CA VAL A 213 1.68 17.86 17.40
C VAL A 213 2.35 17.49 18.73
N THR A 214 1.54 17.15 19.72
CA THR A 214 1.99 16.70 21.04
C THR A 214 1.65 15.24 21.28
N GLU A 215 2.23 14.62 22.31
CA GLU A 215 1.91 13.22 22.67
C GLU A 215 0.41 13.01 22.89
N LYS A 216 -0.27 14.00 23.47
CA LYS A 216 -1.72 13.95 23.73
C LYS A 216 -2.54 13.80 22.44
N ASP A 217 -2.06 14.38 21.33
CA ASP A 217 -2.71 14.32 20.02
C ASP A 217 -2.53 12.94 19.34
N LEU A 218 -1.60 12.11 19.83
CA LEU A 218 -1.30 10.79 19.28
C LEU A 218 -1.94 9.63 20.07
N VAL A 219 -2.64 9.95 21.16
CA VAL A 219 -3.38 8.99 21.98
C VAL A 219 -4.74 8.73 21.34
N CYS A 220 -4.98 7.47 20.94
CA CYS A 220 -6.27 7.06 20.39
C CYS A 220 -7.43 7.35 21.34
N TYR A 221 -8.61 7.56 20.74
CA TYR A 221 -9.85 7.54 21.51
C TYR A 221 -10.14 6.13 22.00
N THR A 222 -10.64 6.03 23.21
CA THR A 222 -11.25 4.82 23.74
C THR A 222 -12.55 4.51 23.01
N GLU A 223 -12.98 3.25 23.04
CA GLU A 223 -14.27 2.85 22.46
C GLU A 223 -15.45 3.65 23.08
N GLY A 224 -15.37 3.97 24.38
CA GLY A 224 -16.35 4.79 25.07
C GLY A 224 -16.43 6.23 24.54
N GLU A 225 -15.28 6.85 24.29
CA GLU A 225 -15.20 8.18 23.64
C GLU A 225 -15.80 8.13 22.22
N ILE A 226 -15.43 7.11 21.43
CA ILE A 226 -15.92 6.92 20.05
C ILE A 226 -17.44 6.78 20.01
N LYS A 227 -18.01 5.91 20.86
CA LYS A 227 -19.47 5.75 20.97
C LYS A 227 -20.12 7.07 21.37
N TYR A 228 -19.58 7.76 22.36
CA TYR A 228 -20.13 9.03 22.83
C TYR A 228 -20.18 10.10 21.72
N PHE A 229 -19.12 10.20 20.90
CA PHE A 229 -19.08 11.13 19.76
C PHE A 229 -20.06 10.75 18.65
N ALA A 230 -20.30 9.46 18.42
CA ALA A 230 -21.29 9.04 17.42
C ALA A 230 -22.71 9.48 17.79
N PHE A 231 -23.05 9.53 19.08
CA PHE A 231 -24.33 10.07 19.56
C PHE A 231 -24.33 11.60 19.68
N ASN A 232 -23.15 12.23 19.79
CA ASN A 232 -23.03 13.67 19.97
C ASN A 232 -21.87 14.24 19.12
N PRO A 233 -22.04 14.36 17.79
CA PRO A 233 -20.96 14.79 16.89
C PRO A 233 -20.37 16.15 17.28
N ASP A 234 -21.18 17.09 17.79
CA ASP A 234 -20.69 18.41 18.22
C ASP A 234 -19.71 18.35 19.40
N LYS A 235 -19.78 17.28 20.21
CA LYS A 235 -18.87 17.09 21.36
C LYS A 235 -17.48 16.66 20.92
N PHE A 236 -17.34 16.15 19.70
CA PHE A 236 -16.04 15.83 19.12
C PHE A 236 -15.14 17.07 19.04
N LEU A 237 -15.68 18.20 18.54
CA LEU A 237 -14.97 19.47 18.37
C LEU A 237 -14.56 20.13 19.70
N LEU A 238 -15.14 19.68 20.81
CA LEU A 238 -14.84 20.16 22.16
C LEU A 238 -13.87 19.24 22.90
N SER A 239 -13.44 18.14 22.29
CA SER A 239 -12.49 17.22 22.89
C SER A 239 -11.09 17.86 22.98
N GLY A 240 -10.36 17.55 24.05
CA GLY A 240 -8.97 17.99 24.17
C GLY A 240 -7.99 17.27 23.24
N LYS A 241 -8.49 16.44 22.31
CA LYS A 241 -7.77 15.60 21.35
C LYS A 241 -8.25 15.86 19.91
N THR A 242 -8.89 16.99 19.61
CA THR A 242 -9.46 17.27 18.28
C THR A 242 -8.47 17.07 17.13
N ARG A 243 -7.17 17.36 17.35
CA ARG A 243 -6.09 17.13 16.37
C ARG A 243 -5.80 15.66 16.10
N HIS A 244 -6.20 14.75 16.97
CA HIS A 244 -6.04 13.31 16.77
C HIS A 244 -6.83 12.80 15.55
N MET A 245 -8.01 13.37 15.28
CA MET A 245 -8.84 12.85 14.19
C MET A 245 -8.18 12.94 12.83
N PRO A 246 -7.67 14.10 12.37
CA PRO A 246 -6.97 14.14 11.09
C PRO A 246 -5.69 13.27 11.06
N LEU A 247 -5.16 12.86 12.22
CA LEU A 247 -3.96 12.02 12.33
C LEU A 247 -4.27 10.51 12.25
N CYS A 248 -5.42 10.05 12.74
CA CYS A 248 -5.65 8.63 12.97
C CYS A 248 -6.84 8.10 12.17
N GLY A 249 -6.55 7.50 11.01
CA GLY A 249 -7.56 6.87 10.15
C GLY A 249 -8.36 5.77 10.85
N LEU A 250 -7.77 5.02 11.80
CA LEU A 250 -8.49 4.03 12.61
C LEU A 250 -9.63 4.65 13.42
N CYS A 251 -9.37 5.75 14.13
CA CYS A 251 -10.39 6.43 14.92
C CYS A 251 -11.46 7.06 14.01
N GLN A 252 -11.06 7.60 12.85
CA GLN A 252 -12.00 8.09 11.83
C GLN A 252 -12.97 6.99 11.38
N GLU A 253 -12.47 5.81 11.01
CA GLU A 253 -13.30 4.70 10.56
C GLU A 253 -14.22 4.18 11.66
N GLN A 254 -13.71 4.02 12.89
CA GLN A 254 -14.52 3.54 14.00
C GLN A 254 -15.66 4.50 14.34
N ILE A 255 -15.40 5.81 14.35
CA ILE A 255 -16.44 6.83 14.54
C ILE A 255 -17.46 6.80 13.40
N ALA A 256 -17.01 6.73 12.14
CA ALA A 256 -17.91 6.65 10.98
C ALA A 256 -18.83 5.41 11.04
N ARG A 257 -18.28 4.24 11.43
CA ARG A 257 -19.08 3.01 11.62
C ARG A 257 -20.13 3.18 12.72
N TRP A 258 -19.79 3.82 13.82
CA TRP A 258 -20.76 4.08 14.89
C TRP A 258 -21.81 5.11 14.50
N ILE A 259 -21.44 6.19 13.80
CA ILE A 259 -22.40 7.17 13.26
C ILE A 259 -23.42 6.47 12.35
N GLU A 260 -22.97 5.61 11.44
CA GLU A 260 -23.85 4.84 10.56
C GLU A 260 -24.74 3.86 11.33
N THR A 261 -24.21 3.25 12.40
CA THR A 261 -24.98 2.37 13.28
C THR A 261 -26.11 3.13 14.00
N VAL A 262 -25.81 4.33 14.52
CA VAL A 262 -26.79 5.20 15.18
C VAL A 262 -27.86 5.65 14.18
N ARG A 263 -27.46 6.11 12.99
CA ARG A 263 -28.36 6.53 11.91
C ARG A 263 -29.36 5.43 11.53
N LYS A 264 -28.88 4.19 11.34
CA LYS A 264 -29.72 3.02 11.06
C LYS A 264 -30.69 2.69 12.19
N ALA A 265 -30.25 2.85 13.45
CA ALA A 265 -31.11 2.63 14.60
C ALA A 265 -32.22 3.69 14.68
N GLU A 266 -31.90 4.96 14.42
CA GLU A 266 -32.87 6.06 14.37
C GLU A 266 -33.91 5.86 13.26
N GLU A 267 -33.48 5.51 12.04
CA GLU A 267 -34.36 5.19 10.92
C GLU A 267 -35.32 4.05 11.26
N LYS A 268 -34.82 2.98 11.89
CA LYS A 268 -35.65 1.85 12.33
C LYS A 268 -36.69 2.30 13.35
N MET A 269 -36.29 3.05 14.38
CA MET A 269 -37.21 3.55 15.41
C MET A 269 -38.31 4.46 14.82
N LEU A 270 -37.96 5.31 13.85
CA LEU A 270 -38.93 6.16 13.16
C LEU A 270 -39.90 5.33 12.30
N SER A 271 -39.40 4.32 11.59
CA SER A 271 -40.23 3.43 10.78
C SER A 271 -41.23 2.60 11.62
N GLU A 272 -40.80 2.13 12.80
CA GLU A 272 -41.65 1.37 13.73
C GLU A 272 -42.73 2.25 14.36
N ARG A 273 -42.38 3.52 14.65
CA ARG A 273 -43.32 4.52 15.15
C ARG A 273 -44.37 4.90 14.10
N ASP A 274 -43.96 5.11 12.85
CA ASP A 274 -44.88 5.41 11.75
C ASP A 274 -45.78 4.21 11.39
N GLY A 275 -45.27 2.99 11.56
CA GLY A 275 -46.05 1.75 11.41
C GLY A 275 -47.12 1.58 12.50
N GLN A 276 -46.82 1.96 13.75
CA GLN A 276 -47.79 1.95 14.85
C GLN A 276 -48.88 3.02 14.70
N VAL A 277 -48.54 4.20 14.17
CA VAL A 277 -49.51 5.29 13.93
C VAL A 277 -50.49 4.95 12.79
N ARG A 278 -50.12 4.09 11.84
CA ARG A 278 -51.02 3.64 10.75
C ARG A 278 -51.93 2.46 11.11
N LEU A 279 -51.68 1.82 12.25
CA LEU A 279 -52.48 0.69 12.76
C LEU A 279 -53.53 1.11 13.82
N HIS A 280 -53.61 2.40 14.12
CA HIS A 280 -54.62 3.05 14.97
C HIS A 280 -55.42 4.07 14.18
#